data_AF-A0A7W7FUH6-F1
#
_entry.id   AF-A0A7W7FUH6-F1
#
_cell.length_a   1.000
_cell.length_b   1.000
_cell.length_c   1.000
_cell.angle_alpha   90.00
_cell.angle_beta   90.00
_cell.angle_gamma   90.00
#
_symmetry.space_group_name_H-M   'P 1'
#
loop_
_entity.id
_entity.type
_entity.pdbx_description
1 polymer ?
#
loop_
_entity_poly.entity_id
_entity_poly.type
_entity_poly.pdbx_seq_one_letter_code
_entity_poly.pdbx_strand_id
1 'polypeptide(L)'
;MTTWNADHIRATLTAAAAKDPAGDYTLHPVLSEAAVAGFEAQHGITLPEDYRTFLLQVGNGGAGPDYGVHPLGETEPSPGGTLEIAEIGCDHYHHLVLTGPSRGRIWLDPNSGAGSAANFHDWYLTWLAAL
;
A
#
# COMPACT_ATOMS: atom_id res chain seq x y z
N MET A 1 10.87 4.68 12.42
CA MET A 1 9.43 4.72 12.74
C MET A 1 8.80 5.96 12.13
N THR A 2 8.42 5.82 10.87
CA THR A 2 7.46 6.73 10.23
C THR A 2 6.15 6.60 10.99
N THR A 3 5.55 7.71 11.41
CA THR A 3 4.30 7.70 12.18
C THR A 3 3.16 8.12 11.27
N TRP A 4 2.16 7.25 11.09
CA TRP A 4 0.98 7.58 10.32
C TRP A 4 0.06 8.50 11.11
N ASN A 5 -0.37 9.62 10.51
CA ASN A 5 -1.47 10.42 11.07
C ASN A 5 -2.81 9.87 10.56
N ALA A 6 -3.24 8.75 11.13
CA ALA A 6 -4.41 8.03 10.64
C ALA A 6 -5.72 8.83 10.76
N ASP A 7 -5.82 9.72 11.75
CA ASP A 7 -6.97 10.63 11.89
C ASP A 7 -7.00 11.67 10.76
N HIS A 8 -5.84 12.27 10.44
CA HIS A 8 -5.74 13.18 9.30
C HIS A 8 -6.07 12.47 7.98
N ILE A 9 -5.57 11.24 7.78
CA ILE A 9 -5.87 10.46 6.57
C ILE A 9 -7.38 10.24 6.43
N ARG A 10 -8.04 9.75 7.48
CA ARG A 10 -9.50 9.51 7.46
C ARG A 10 -10.29 10.80 7.26
N ALA A 11 -9.85 11.91 7.85
CA ALA A 11 -10.48 13.21 7.65
C ALA A 11 -10.35 13.69 6.20
N THR A 12 -9.17 13.55 5.59
CA THR A 12 -8.93 13.91 4.19
C THR A 12 -9.79 13.09 3.24
N LEU A 13 -9.85 11.77 3.44
CA LEU A 13 -10.71 10.87 2.64
C LEU A 13 -12.21 11.20 2.79
N THR A 14 -12.65 11.51 4.01
CA THR A 14 -14.04 11.95 4.26
C THR A 14 -14.36 13.24 3.51
N ALA A 15 -13.43 14.20 3.52
CA ALA A 15 -13.60 15.46 2.79
C ALA A 15 -13.58 15.25 1.27
N ALA A 16 -12.77 14.33 0.75
CA ALA A 16 -12.76 13.97 -0.67
C ALA A 16 -14.09 13.33 -1.09
N ALA A 17 -14.61 12.35 -0.33
CA ALA A 17 -15.90 11.72 -0.58
C ALA A 17 -17.08 12.71 -0.56
N ALA A 18 -17.00 13.77 0.25
CA ALA A 18 -18.02 14.82 0.27
C ALA A 18 -17.99 15.71 -0.99
N LYS A 19 -16.82 15.87 -1.63
CA LYS A 19 -16.66 16.63 -2.88
C LYS A 19 -16.97 15.78 -4.11
N ASP A 20 -16.61 14.50 -4.08
CA ASP A 20 -16.85 13.53 -5.15
C ASP A 20 -17.48 12.25 -4.57
N PRO A 21 -18.82 12.18 -4.49
CA PRO A 21 -19.51 11.02 -3.95
C PRO A 21 -19.39 9.74 -4.81
N ALA A 22 -18.88 9.85 -6.03
CA ALA A 22 -18.69 8.70 -6.92
C ALA A 22 -17.30 8.05 -6.77
N GLY A 23 -16.34 8.74 -6.14
CA GLY A 23 -14.99 8.23 -5.91
C GLY A 23 -14.92 7.19 -4.79
N ASP A 24 -13.95 6.27 -4.89
CA ASP A 24 -13.68 5.31 -3.82
C ASP A 24 -12.64 5.84 -2.83
N TYR A 25 -13.13 6.32 -1.69
CA TYR A 25 -12.33 6.83 -0.59
C TYR A 25 -12.45 5.97 0.68
N THR A 26 -12.87 4.71 0.54
CA THR A 26 -13.10 3.82 1.68
C THR A 26 -11.84 3.02 2.03
N LEU A 27 -11.33 3.19 3.26
CA LEU A 27 -10.30 2.30 3.78
C LEU A 27 -10.89 0.98 4.26
N HIS A 28 -10.18 -0.12 4.01
CA HIS A 28 -10.48 -1.38 4.65
C HIS A 28 -10.05 -1.38 6.13
N PRO A 29 -10.67 -2.23 6.98
CA PRO A 29 -10.29 -2.33 8.38
C PRO A 29 -8.80 -2.61 8.59
N VAL A 30 -8.22 -2.09 9.66
CA VAL A 30 -6.85 -2.41 10.05
C VAL A 30 -6.70 -3.89 10.39
N LEU A 31 -5.50 -4.43 10.16
CA LEU A 31 -5.14 -5.77 10.57
C LEU A 31 -4.63 -5.80 12.01
N SER A 32 -4.78 -6.95 12.66
CA SER A 32 -4.11 -7.21 13.93
C SER A 32 -2.66 -7.60 13.69
N GLU A 33 -1.81 -7.41 14.71
CA GLU A 33 -0.41 -7.84 14.66
C GLU A 33 -0.28 -9.34 14.35
N ALA A 34 -1.17 -10.17 14.90
CA ALA A 34 -1.19 -11.61 14.65
C ALA A 34 -1.53 -11.94 13.18
N ALA A 35 -2.41 -11.18 12.54
CA ALA A 35 -2.76 -11.37 11.14
C ALA A 35 -1.57 -11.01 10.22
N VAL A 36 -0.91 -9.87 10.47
CA VAL A 36 0.24 -9.45 9.67
C VAL A 36 1.44 -10.37 9.89
N ALA A 37 1.73 -10.75 11.13
CA ALA A 37 2.77 -11.73 11.45
C ALA A 37 2.46 -13.12 10.86
N GLY A 38 1.19 -13.52 10.82
CA GLY A 38 0.74 -14.76 10.19
C GLY A 38 1.05 -14.80 8.69
N PHE A 39 0.74 -13.71 7.98
CA PHE A 39 1.09 -13.57 6.57
C PHE A 39 2.60 -13.66 6.35
N GLU A 40 3.38 -12.88 7.09
CA GLU A 40 4.86 -12.94 7.02
C GLU A 40 5.42 -14.35 7.25
N ALA A 41 4.92 -15.04 8.28
CA ALA A 41 5.36 -16.40 8.60
C ALA A 41 4.97 -17.41 7.51
N GLN A 42 3.76 -17.29 6.96
CA GLN A 42 3.27 -18.14 5.88
C GLN A 42 4.15 -18.04 4.63
N HIS A 43 4.58 -16.83 4.26
CA HIS A 43 5.37 -16.61 3.04
C HIS A 43 6.89 -16.54 3.29
N GLY A 44 7.34 -16.64 4.55
CA GLY A 44 8.76 -16.58 4.90
C GLY A 44 9.39 -15.21 4.61
N ILE A 45 8.62 -14.14 4.73
CA ILE A 45 9.05 -12.76 4.46
C ILE A 45 8.94 -11.89 5.72
N THR A 46 9.51 -10.71 5.65
CA THR A 46 9.14 -9.60 6.54
C THR A 46 8.62 -8.48 5.66
N LEU A 47 7.51 -7.84 5.99
CA LEU A 47 6.99 -6.69 5.25
C LEU A 47 7.83 -5.43 5.54
N PRO A 48 8.03 -4.53 4.56
CA PRO A 48 8.64 -3.23 4.81
C PRO A 48 7.91 -2.45 5.91
N GLU A 49 8.66 -1.72 6.76
CA GLU A 49 8.13 -1.07 7.98
C GLU A 49 6.94 -0.15 7.69
N ASP A 50 7.03 0.69 6.66
CA ASP A 50 5.97 1.64 6.30
C ASP A 50 4.68 0.92 5.89
N TYR A 51 4.78 -0.16 5.11
CA TYR A 51 3.61 -0.95 4.70
C TYR A 51 3.03 -1.74 5.88
N ARG A 52 3.89 -2.35 6.71
CA ARG A 52 3.45 -3.05 7.93
C ARG A 52 2.67 -2.12 8.85
N THR A 53 3.21 -0.93 9.12
CA THR A 53 2.56 0.03 10.02
C THR A 53 1.29 0.63 9.41
N PHE A 54 1.21 0.79 8.09
CA PHE A 54 -0.01 1.16 7.38
C PHE A 54 -1.15 0.16 7.64
N LEU A 55 -0.86 -1.14 7.49
CA LEU A 55 -1.84 -2.20 7.72
C LEU A 55 -2.37 -2.22 9.16
N LEU A 56 -1.53 -1.90 10.13
CA LEU A 56 -1.86 -1.91 11.55
C LEU A 56 -2.58 -0.64 12.03
N GLN A 57 -2.35 0.51 11.37
CA GLN A 57 -2.77 1.82 11.89
C GLN A 57 -3.78 2.54 10.98
N VAL A 58 -3.69 2.34 9.67
CA VAL A 58 -4.47 3.06 8.67
C VAL A 58 -5.58 2.16 8.11
N GLY A 59 -5.22 1.06 7.45
CA GLY A 59 -6.17 0.12 6.88
C GLY A 59 -5.51 -1.00 6.07
N ASN A 60 -6.26 -2.08 5.83
CA ASN A 60 -5.83 -3.18 4.95
C ASN A 60 -6.08 -2.87 3.46
N GLY A 61 -5.53 -1.75 3.00
CA GLY A 61 -5.80 -1.22 1.67
C GLY A 61 -7.16 -0.48 1.56
N GLY A 62 -7.77 -0.52 0.37
CA GLY A 62 -8.91 0.31 -0.01
C GLY A 62 -8.44 1.60 -0.67
N ALA A 63 -8.99 2.74 -0.22
CA ALA A 63 -8.67 4.08 -0.72
C ALA A 63 -7.16 4.27 -0.95
N GLY A 64 -6.79 4.61 -2.17
CA GLY A 64 -5.40 4.75 -2.57
C GLY A 64 -5.24 5.24 -4.01
N PRO A 65 -3.99 5.37 -4.48
CA PRO A 65 -3.68 5.72 -5.86
C PRO A 65 -4.37 4.81 -6.87
N ASP A 66 -4.67 5.37 -8.05
CA ASP A 66 -5.26 4.64 -9.18
C ASP A 66 -6.55 3.89 -8.82
N TYR A 67 -6.54 2.56 -8.83
CA TYR A 67 -7.70 1.72 -8.45
C TYR A 67 -7.71 1.29 -6.97
N GLY A 68 -6.89 1.93 -6.13
CA GLY A 68 -6.79 1.65 -4.71
C GLY A 68 -5.72 0.62 -4.36
N VAL A 69 -5.48 0.47 -3.06
CA VAL A 69 -4.50 -0.48 -2.51
C VAL A 69 -5.17 -1.82 -2.23
N HIS A 70 -4.59 -2.91 -2.75
CA HIS A 70 -5.09 -4.26 -2.50
C HIS A 70 -4.98 -4.64 -1.02
N PRO A 71 -5.99 -5.33 -0.45
CA PRO A 71 -5.87 -6.06 0.80
C PRO A 71 -4.65 -6.98 0.84
N LEU A 72 -4.00 -7.06 2.00
CA LEU A 72 -2.97 -8.07 2.24
C LEU A 72 -3.56 -9.47 2.05
N GLY A 73 -2.91 -10.30 1.22
CA GLY A 73 -3.35 -11.65 0.88
C GLY A 73 -4.29 -11.76 -0.32
N GLU A 74 -4.64 -10.64 -0.97
CA GLU A 74 -5.28 -10.67 -2.29
C GLU A 74 -4.30 -11.13 -3.37
N THR A 75 -3.04 -10.69 -3.25
CA THR A 75 -1.93 -11.08 -4.14
C THR A 75 -0.87 -11.84 -3.36
N GLU A 76 -0.16 -12.71 -4.06
CA GLU A 76 0.95 -13.50 -3.51
C GLU A 76 2.29 -12.78 -3.73
N PRO A 77 3.23 -12.84 -2.78
CA PRO A 77 4.59 -12.40 -3.01
C PRO A 77 5.22 -13.12 -4.21
N SER A 78 5.77 -12.36 -5.16
CA SER A 78 6.43 -12.91 -6.33
C SER A 78 7.76 -13.58 -5.95
N PRO A 79 8.23 -14.58 -6.72
CA PRO A 79 9.57 -15.15 -6.55
C PRO A 79 10.70 -14.11 -6.67
N GLY A 80 10.43 -12.99 -7.36
CA GLY A 80 11.34 -11.85 -7.50
C GLY A 80 11.43 -10.94 -6.27
N GLY A 81 10.67 -11.24 -5.21
CA GLY A 81 10.70 -10.46 -3.97
C GLY A 81 9.94 -9.15 -4.06
N THR A 82 8.81 -9.14 -4.79
CA THR A 82 7.88 -8.01 -4.85
C THR A 82 6.48 -8.45 -4.48
N LEU A 83 5.64 -7.52 -4.03
CA LEU A 83 4.21 -7.73 -3.80
C LEU A 83 3.43 -6.73 -4.65
N GLU A 84 2.45 -7.21 -5.40
CA GLU A 84 1.52 -6.34 -6.11
C GLU A 84 0.55 -5.69 -5.12
N ILE A 85 0.49 -4.36 -5.10
CA ILE A 85 -0.26 -3.61 -4.08
C ILE A 85 -1.31 -2.65 -4.64
N ALA A 86 -1.31 -2.34 -5.93
CA ALA A 86 -2.36 -1.55 -6.56
C ALA A 86 -2.35 -1.73 -8.09
N GLU A 87 -3.53 -1.73 -8.71
CA GLU A 87 -3.69 -1.70 -10.16
C GLU A 87 -3.68 -0.26 -10.68
N ILE A 88 -3.01 -0.05 -11.82
CA ILE A 88 -2.93 1.24 -12.55
C ILE A 88 -3.80 1.18 -13.82
N GLY A 89 -4.15 -0.03 -14.26
CA GLY A 89 -4.89 -0.33 -15.48
C GLY A 89 -3.98 -0.81 -16.62
N CYS A 90 -4.59 -1.26 -17.72
CA CYS A 90 -3.86 -1.81 -18.89
C CYS A 90 -2.84 -2.91 -18.50
N ASP A 91 -3.18 -3.76 -17.52
CA ASP A 91 -2.30 -4.80 -16.96
C ASP A 91 -0.99 -4.27 -16.32
N HIS A 92 -0.99 -3.02 -15.82
CA HIS A 92 0.12 -2.45 -15.06
C HIS A 92 -0.23 -2.31 -13.58
N TYR A 93 0.75 -2.55 -12.73
CA TYR A 93 0.57 -2.60 -11.29
C TYR A 93 1.70 -1.91 -10.54
N HIS A 94 1.37 -1.30 -9.41
CA HIS A 94 2.37 -0.90 -8.43
C HIS A 94 2.82 -2.12 -7.63
N HIS A 95 4.13 -2.31 -7.56
CA HIS A 95 4.75 -3.38 -6.78
C HIS A 95 5.56 -2.81 -5.62
N LEU A 96 5.26 -3.27 -4.41
CA LEU A 96 6.08 -3.06 -3.23
C LEU A 96 7.28 -4.00 -3.26
N VAL A 97 8.49 -3.46 -3.21
CA VAL A 97 9.72 -4.27 -3.13
C VAL A 97 9.85 -4.85 -1.72
N LEU A 98 9.87 -6.18 -1.62
CA LEU A 98 10.00 -6.90 -0.36
C LEU A 98 11.46 -7.25 -0.03
N THR A 99 12.34 -7.49 -1.01
CA THR A 99 13.72 -7.94 -0.73
C THR A 99 14.78 -7.13 -1.46
N GLY A 100 16.03 -7.26 -1.02
CA GLY A 100 17.18 -6.58 -1.64
C GLY A 100 17.32 -5.08 -1.31
N PRO A 101 18.23 -4.38 -2.00
CA PRO A 101 18.61 -2.99 -1.65
C PRO A 101 17.51 -1.94 -1.81
N SER A 102 16.50 -2.24 -2.63
CA SER A 102 15.37 -1.34 -2.90
C SER A 102 14.14 -1.65 -2.05
N ARG A 103 14.25 -2.55 -1.06
CA ARG A 103 13.15 -2.93 -0.15
C ARG A 103 12.41 -1.72 0.40
N GLY A 104 11.08 -1.78 0.34
CA GLY A 104 10.16 -0.73 0.78
C GLY A 104 9.79 0.30 -0.29
N ARG A 105 10.42 0.26 -1.46
CA ARG A 105 10.09 1.13 -2.60
C ARG A 105 8.93 0.61 -3.44
N ILE A 106 8.30 1.51 -4.20
CA ILE A 106 7.23 1.19 -5.13
C ILE A 106 7.73 1.20 -6.58
N TRP A 107 7.56 0.09 -7.29
CA TRP A 107 7.89 -0.04 -8.70
C TRP A 107 6.65 -0.10 -9.58
N LEU A 108 6.72 0.42 -10.81
CA LEU A 108 5.62 0.34 -11.79
C LEU A 108 5.71 -0.92 -12.66
N ASP A 109 6.91 -1.48 -12.78
CA ASP A 109 7.15 -2.75 -13.45
C ASP A 109 8.24 -3.51 -12.67
N PRO A 110 7.93 -4.73 -12.20
CA PRO A 110 8.86 -5.51 -11.40
C PRO A 110 10.06 -6.02 -12.22
N ASN A 111 9.97 -6.05 -13.56
CA ASN A 111 11.00 -6.58 -14.45
C ASN A 111 12.03 -5.53 -14.88
N SER A 112 11.65 -4.26 -14.93
CA SER A 112 12.58 -3.17 -15.28
C SER A 112 13.28 -2.56 -14.06
N GLY A 113 12.77 -2.79 -12.84
CA GLY A 113 13.23 -2.09 -11.65
C GLY A 113 13.03 -0.57 -11.74
N ALA A 114 12.26 -0.12 -12.73
CA ALA A 114 11.93 1.27 -12.98
C ALA A 114 10.59 1.59 -12.29
N GLY A 115 10.59 2.65 -11.49
CA GLY A 115 9.40 3.12 -10.80
C GLY A 115 9.68 4.30 -9.90
N SER A 116 8.64 4.79 -9.22
CA SER A 116 8.74 5.86 -8.23
C SER A 116 9.80 5.47 -7.20
N ALA A 117 10.94 6.16 -7.16
CA ALA A 117 11.97 5.87 -6.16
C ALA A 117 11.52 6.10 -4.69
N ALA A 118 10.25 6.47 -4.48
CA ALA A 118 9.60 6.65 -3.20
C ALA A 118 9.40 5.33 -2.44
N ASN A 119 9.45 5.42 -1.11
CA ASN A 119 8.94 4.39 -0.22
C ASN A 119 7.38 4.38 -0.24
N PHE A 120 6.78 3.33 0.32
CA PHE A 120 5.32 3.20 0.40
C PHE A 120 4.64 4.42 1.07
N HIS A 121 5.23 4.95 2.15
CA HIS A 121 4.66 6.07 2.88
C HIS A 121 4.55 7.33 2.02
N ASP A 122 5.65 7.73 1.38
CA ASP A 122 5.71 8.93 0.55
C ASP A 122 4.86 8.78 -0.71
N TRP A 123 4.82 7.57 -1.29
CA TRP A 123 3.93 7.24 -2.41
C TRP A 123 2.45 7.45 -2.05
N TYR A 124 2.01 6.90 -0.91
CA TYR A 124 0.62 7.02 -0.47
C TYR A 124 0.26 8.48 -0.10
N LEU A 125 1.13 9.18 0.63
CA LEU A 125 0.86 10.57 1.05
C LEU A 125 0.91 11.56 -0.12
N THR A 126 1.70 11.29 -1.16
CA THR A 126 1.72 12.12 -2.38
C THR A 126 0.36 12.08 -3.07
N TRP A 127 -0.25 10.90 -3.19
CA TRP A 127 -1.62 10.78 -3.71
C TRP A 127 -2.64 11.46 -2.80
N LEU A 128 -2.55 11.23 -1.49
CA LEU A 128 -3.48 11.81 -0.53
C LEU A 128 -3.47 13.35 -0.56
N ALA A 129 -2.30 13.95 -0.76
CA ALA A 129 -2.14 15.40 -0.88
C ALA A 129 -2.69 15.99 -2.19
N ALA A 130 -3.01 15.15 -3.18
CA ALA A 130 -3.57 15.55 -4.46
C ALA A 130 -5.11 15.43 -4.53
N LEU A 131 -5.78 14.98 -3.46
CA LEU A 131 -7.24 14.92 -3.31
C LEU A 131 -7.88 16.30 -3.00
#